data_AF-X1A5K3-F1
#
_entry.id   AF-X1A5K3-F1
#
_cell.length_a   1.000
_cell.length_b   1.000
_cell.length_c   1.000
_cell.angle_alpha   90.00
_cell.angle_beta   90.00
_cell.angle_gamma   90.00
#
_symmetry.space_group_name_H-M   'P 1'
#
loop_
_entity.id
_entity.type
_entity.pdbx_description
1 polymer ?
#
loop_
_entity_poly.entity_id
_entity_poly.type
_entity_poly.pdbx_seq_one_letter_code
_entity_poly.pdbx_strand_id
1 'polypeptide(L)'
;CYHTKIITTSPKAKIAGAVHIEFDEHDALKSAREIVKTAIENFSNRKGNIYIPDEQTNQIAGFSHETINYLLGGLFRASYRPLNDNIINGRIRGVAGVVGCNNARVKHNEAHITMVKELIKNDVLVITTGCNAIACAEAGLMVPEAAREFAGKGLAEVCETVGIPPVLHMGSCVDNSRILMAATAMVKDGGLGDDISDLPVAGAAPEWMSEKAISIGQYFVGSGVFTVFGVTWPTLGSKEVTEFLFKDFEDMYGGMWAFEPDPIKAAQLMIAHIDKKRKVLGIDKARERVLYDMEMRRELDAV
;
A
#
# COMPACT_ATOMS: atom_id res chain seq x y z
N CYS A 1 -4.58 -3.78 36.82
CA CYS A 1 -3.57 -2.97 36.11
C CYS A 1 -4.11 -1.60 35.70
N TYR A 2 -5.26 -1.53 35.02
CA TYR A 2 -5.93 -0.27 34.68
C TYR A 2 -7.44 -0.37 34.94
N HIS A 3 -8.18 0.71 34.69
CA HIS A 3 -9.64 0.75 34.79
C HIS A 3 -10.36 0.49 33.45
N THR A 4 -9.63 0.28 32.34
CA THR A 4 -10.21 0.09 31.01
C THR A 4 -11.22 -1.06 30.97
N LYS A 5 -12.42 -0.79 30.46
CA LYS A 5 -13.41 -1.82 30.14
C LYS A 5 -13.17 -2.27 28.70
N ILE A 6 -12.78 -3.53 28.54
CA ILE A 6 -12.75 -4.17 27.22
C ILE A 6 -14.17 -4.62 26.90
N ILE A 7 -14.71 -4.15 25.78
CA ILE A 7 -16.07 -4.44 25.34
C ILE A 7 -15.98 -5.24 24.03
N THR A 8 -16.51 -6.46 24.05
CA THR A 8 -16.67 -7.28 22.85
C THR A 8 -18.10 -7.12 22.32
N THR A 9 -18.24 -6.98 21.01
CA THR A 9 -19.53 -6.66 20.38
C THR A 9 -20.04 -7.72 19.41
N SER A 10 -19.15 -8.51 18.81
CA SER A 10 -19.55 -9.59 17.91
C SER A 10 -19.89 -10.85 18.70
N PRO A 11 -21.00 -11.55 18.39
CA PRO A 11 -21.29 -12.84 19.02
C PRO A 11 -20.22 -13.89 18.71
N LYS A 12 -19.46 -13.71 17.61
CA LYS A 12 -18.40 -14.61 17.14
C LYS A 12 -17.05 -14.40 17.84
N ALA A 13 -16.86 -13.29 18.55
CA ALA A 13 -15.58 -12.90 19.14
C ALA A 13 -15.76 -12.41 20.57
N LYS A 14 -15.86 -13.37 21.51
CA LYS A 14 -15.96 -13.12 22.95
C LYS A 14 -14.62 -13.40 23.62
N ILE A 15 -14.32 -12.64 24.68
CA ILE A 15 -13.09 -12.79 25.47
C ILE A 15 -13.48 -12.96 26.94
N ALA A 16 -12.96 -14.00 27.58
CA ALA A 16 -13.21 -14.23 29.01
C ALA A 16 -12.75 -13.02 29.84
N GLY A 17 -13.61 -12.53 30.73
CA GLY A 17 -13.36 -11.36 31.57
C GLY A 17 -13.63 -10.00 30.92
N ALA A 18 -13.88 -9.94 29.61
CA ALA A 18 -14.37 -8.72 28.95
C ALA A 18 -15.89 -8.55 29.17
N VAL A 19 -16.35 -7.30 29.10
CA VAL A 19 -17.79 -7.02 29.01
C VAL A 19 -18.25 -7.39 27.60
N HIS A 20 -19.42 -8.03 27.49
CA HIS A 20 -20.02 -8.34 26.20
C HIS A 20 -21.31 -7.54 26.04
N ILE A 21 -21.33 -6.67 25.03
CA ILE A 21 -22.51 -5.90 24.63
C ILE A 21 -22.68 -6.19 23.15
N GLU A 22 -23.52 -7.19 22.83
CA GLU A 22 -23.74 -7.59 21.44
C GLU A 22 -24.30 -6.42 20.62
N PHE A 23 -23.70 -6.15 19.47
CA PHE A 23 -24.13 -5.06 18.61
C PHE A 23 -25.22 -5.55 17.66
N ASP A 24 -26.45 -5.10 17.88
CA ASP A 24 -27.59 -5.39 17.00
C ASP A 24 -27.64 -4.36 15.87
N GLU A 25 -27.44 -4.78 14.63
CA GLU A 25 -27.50 -3.91 13.47
C GLU A 25 -28.91 -3.35 13.20
N HIS A 26 -29.98 -4.02 13.67
CA HIS A 26 -31.36 -3.53 13.57
C HIS A 26 -31.68 -2.44 14.60
N ASP A 27 -30.92 -2.37 15.69
CA ASP A 27 -31.00 -1.32 16.71
C ASP A 27 -29.60 -0.78 17.07
N ALA A 28 -28.85 -0.41 16.03
CA ALA A 28 -27.45 -0.01 16.15
C ALA A 28 -27.23 1.17 17.11
N LEU A 29 -28.18 2.11 17.13
CA LEU A 29 -28.09 3.31 17.96
C LEU A 29 -28.20 3.00 19.46
N LYS A 30 -29.08 2.06 19.84
CA LYS A 30 -29.21 1.61 21.22
C LYS A 30 -27.93 0.90 21.67
N SER A 31 -27.45 -0.04 20.87
CA SER A 31 -26.21 -0.78 21.12
C SER A 31 -25.02 0.18 21.28
N ALA A 32 -24.85 1.14 20.36
CA ALA A 32 -23.79 2.14 20.42
C ALA A 32 -23.88 3.03 21.67
N ARG A 33 -25.08 3.48 22.05
CA ARG A 33 -25.28 4.29 23.26
C ARG A 33 -24.92 3.54 24.52
N GLU A 34 -25.24 2.25 24.60
CA GLU A 34 -24.90 1.42 25.75
C GLU A 34 -23.37 1.27 25.91
N ILE A 35 -22.66 1.05 24.80
CA ILE A 35 -21.19 0.97 24.77
C ILE A 35 -20.58 2.28 25.26
N VAL A 36 -21.02 3.42 24.72
CA VAL A 36 -20.49 4.75 25.09
C VAL A 36 -20.85 5.10 26.54
N LYS A 37 -22.08 4.82 26.97
CA LYS A 37 -22.52 5.03 28.36
C LYS A 37 -21.64 4.23 29.34
N THR A 38 -21.33 2.98 29.02
CA THR A 38 -20.42 2.14 29.82
C THR A 38 -19.03 2.78 29.97
N ALA A 39 -18.51 3.38 28.90
CA ALA A 39 -17.23 4.10 28.94
C ALA A 39 -17.30 5.37 29.81
N ILE A 40 -18.38 6.17 29.68
CA ILE A 40 -18.60 7.39 30.46
C ILE A 40 -18.73 7.07 31.96
N GLU A 41 -19.56 6.08 32.31
CA GLU A 41 -19.74 5.65 33.71
C GLU A 41 -18.44 5.12 34.31
N ASN A 42 -17.58 4.51 33.50
CA ASN A 42 -16.29 4.01 33.94
C ASN A 42 -15.21 5.11 34.05
N PHE A 43 -15.39 6.28 33.44
CA PHE A 43 -14.40 7.36 33.45
C PHE A 43 -14.05 7.83 34.87
N SER A 44 -15.04 7.92 35.76
CA SER A 44 -14.86 8.32 37.16
C SER A 44 -14.01 7.33 37.97
N ASN A 45 -13.91 6.07 37.53
CA ASN A 45 -13.05 5.06 38.17
C ASN A 45 -11.56 5.31 37.88
N ARG A 46 -11.21 6.12 36.87
CA ARG A 46 -9.82 6.42 36.51
C ARG A 46 -9.10 7.14 37.66
N LYS A 47 -8.13 6.46 38.27
CA LYS A 47 -7.28 7.02 39.34
C LYS A 47 -6.09 7.82 38.78
N GLY A 48 -5.51 8.68 39.61
CA GLY A 48 -4.35 9.51 39.24
C GLY A 48 -3.07 8.68 39.10
N ASN A 49 -2.72 8.35 37.86
CA ASN A 49 -1.39 8.00 37.35
C ASN A 49 -1.52 7.78 35.83
N ILE A 50 -1.81 8.87 35.11
CA ILE A 50 -2.07 8.83 33.66
C ILE A 50 -0.83 9.35 32.97
N TYR A 51 -0.28 8.56 32.05
CA TYR A 51 0.78 8.98 31.14
C TYR A 51 0.25 8.88 29.72
N ILE A 52 0.09 10.02 29.07
CA ILE A 52 -0.26 10.12 27.65
C ILE A 52 0.97 10.75 26.98
N PRO A 53 1.66 10.03 26.08
CA PRO A 53 2.76 10.61 25.31
C PRO A 53 2.29 11.82 24.50
N ASP A 54 3.13 12.86 24.42
CA ASP A 54 2.80 14.10 23.70
C ASP A 54 3.04 13.97 22.18
N GLU A 55 3.64 12.87 21.75
CA GLU A 55 3.95 12.57 20.36
C GLU A 55 2.67 12.40 19.53
N GLN A 56 2.52 13.26 18.53
CA GLN A 56 1.41 13.23 17.57
C GLN A 56 1.96 13.56 16.19
N THR A 57 1.37 12.94 15.16
CA THR A 57 1.69 13.23 13.76
C THR A 57 0.43 13.58 13.00
N ASN A 58 0.55 14.56 12.11
CA ASN A 58 -0.50 14.82 11.13
C ASN A 58 -0.46 13.73 10.05
N GLN A 59 -1.63 13.41 9.51
CA GLN A 59 -1.76 12.48 8.39
C GLN A 59 -2.84 12.96 7.42
N ILE A 60 -2.62 12.71 6.14
CA ILE A 60 -3.65 12.81 5.10
C ILE A 60 -4.01 11.39 4.67
N ALA A 61 -5.29 11.05 4.77
CA ALA A 61 -5.82 9.76 4.39
C ALA A 61 -7.03 9.92 3.45
N GLY A 62 -7.67 8.80 3.07
CA GLY A 62 -8.87 8.82 2.23
C GLY A 62 -8.58 8.81 0.73
N PHE A 63 -7.42 8.26 0.33
CA PHE A 63 -7.05 8.06 -1.08
C PHE A 63 -7.75 6.82 -1.64
N SER A 64 -9.08 6.87 -1.75
CA SER A 64 -9.82 5.85 -2.48
C SER A 64 -9.48 5.90 -3.98
N HIS A 65 -9.85 4.85 -4.72
CA HIS A 65 -9.70 4.82 -6.18
C HIS A 65 -10.34 6.05 -6.85
N GLU A 66 -11.51 6.46 -6.36
CA GLU A 66 -12.27 7.62 -6.81
C GLU A 66 -11.54 8.94 -6.49
N THR A 67 -11.03 9.08 -5.26
CA THR A 67 -10.25 10.25 -4.85
C THR A 67 -8.98 10.39 -5.69
N ILE A 68 -8.25 9.29 -5.94
CA ILE A 68 -7.03 9.30 -6.77
C ILE A 68 -7.35 9.77 -8.19
N ASN A 69 -8.41 9.22 -8.80
CA ASN A 69 -8.87 9.66 -10.12
C ASN A 69 -9.19 11.15 -10.18
N TYR A 70 -9.88 11.67 -9.16
CA TYR A 70 -10.21 13.08 -9.04
C TYR A 70 -8.96 13.96 -8.90
N LEU A 71 -7.99 13.55 -8.08
CA LEU A 71 -6.74 14.32 -7.87
C LEU A 71 -5.88 14.38 -9.13
N LEU A 72 -5.88 13.32 -9.96
CA LEU A 72 -5.09 13.28 -11.19
C LEU A 72 -5.75 14.02 -12.36
N GLY A 73 -7.08 13.98 -12.47
CA GLY A 73 -7.81 14.46 -13.67
C GLY A 73 -8.91 15.49 -13.42
N GLY A 74 -9.17 15.86 -12.17
CA GLY A 74 -10.33 16.65 -11.78
C GLY A 74 -11.65 15.93 -12.11
N LEU A 75 -12.76 16.67 -12.11
CA LEU A 75 -14.09 16.12 -12.36
C LEU A 75 -14.29 15.65 -13.82
N PHE A 76 -13.66 16.33 -14.78
CA PHE A 76 -13.95 16.17 -16.21
C PHE A 76 -12.95 15.26 -16.96
N ARG A 77 -11.78 14.97 -16.38
CA ARG A 77 -10.74 14.11 -17.00
C ARG A 77 -10.22 13.06 -16.03
N ALA A 78 -11.04 12.66 -15.05
CA ALA A 78 -10.72 11.68 -14.02
C ALA A 78 -10.16 10.39 -14.64
N SER A 79 -8.89 10.09 -14.39
CA SER A 79 -8.15 8.97 -15.01
C SER A 79 -6.82 8.76 -14.29
N TYR A 80 -6.29 7.54 -14.36
CA TYR A 80 -4.93 7.15 -13.99
C TYR A 80 -3.89 7.51 -15.07
N ARG A 81 -4.31 8.06 -16.21
CA ARG A 81 -3.40 8.46 -17.28
C ARG A 81 -2.25 9.35 -16.81
N PRO A 82 -2.45 10.38 -15.95
CA PRO A 82 -1.33 11.17 -15.44
C PRO A 82 -0.34 10.37 -14.59
N LEU A 83 -0.79 9.34 -13.86
CA LEU A 83 0.11 8.42 -13.16
C LEU A 83 0.90 7.58 -14.17
N ASN A 84 0.23 6.99 -15.14
CA ASN A 84 0.87 6.18 -16.17
C ASN A 84 1.92 7.00 -16.95
N ASP A 85 1.60 8.22 -17.35
CA ASP A 85 2.53 9.11 -18.07
C ASP A 85 3.75 9.46 -17.21
N ASN A 86 3.59 9.62 -15.88
CA ASN A 86 4.72 9.82 -14.96
C ASN A 86 5.56 8.57 -14.73
N ILE A 87 4.98 7.38 -14.89
CA ILE A 87 5.74 6.13 -14.92
C ILE A 87 6.53 6.02 -16.23
N ILE A 88 5.88 6.27 -17.36
CA ILE A 88 6.47 6.20 -18.72
C ILE A 88 7.61 7.22 -18.86
N ASN A 89 7.44 8.44 -18.36
CA ASN A 89 8.47 9.48 -18.45
C ASN A 89 9.60 9.34 -17.41
N GLY A 90 9.48 8.39 -16.48
CA GLY A 90 10.51 8.04 -15.51
C GLY A 90 10.55 8.91 -14.25
N ARG A 91 9.61 9.83 -14.04
CA ARG A 91 9.50 10.57 -12.77
C ARG A 91 9.06 9.66 -11.63
N ILE A 92 8.13 8.75 -11.90
CA ILE A 92 7.77 7.67 -10.98
C ILE A 92 8.38 6.39 -11.54
N ARG A 93 9.17 5.69 -10.72
CA ARG A 93 9.77 4.41 -11.12
C ARG A 93 8.69 3.34 -11.28
N GLY A 94 7.76 3.27 -10.34
CA GLY A 94 6.66 2.33 -10.32
C GLY A 94 5.78 2.54 -9.09
N VAL A 95 4.88 1.60 -8.82
CA VAL A 95 3.98 1.67 -7.66
C VAL A 95 4.17 0.45 -6.76
N ALA A 96 4.25 0.66 -5.46
CA ALA A 96 4.37 -0.41 -4.47
C ALA A 96 3.17 -0.43 -3.52
N GLY A 97 2.50 -1.58 -3.45
CA GLY A 97 1.50 -1.87 -2.42
C GLY A 97 2.16 -2.45 -1.17
N VAL A 98 2.43 -1.63 -0.16
CA VAL A 98 3.01 -2.09 1.12
C VAL A 98 1.90 -2.17 2.16
N VAL A 99 1.63 -3.36 2.66
CA VAL A 99 0.46 -3.65 3.49
C VAL A 99 0.82 -4.54 4.67
N GLY A 100 -0.16 -4.91 5.49
CA GLY A 100 -0.02 -6.00 6.45
C GLY A 100 -0.17 -5.60 7.91
N CYS A 101 0.27 -6.50 8.77
CA CYS A 101 0.15 -6.45 10.23
C CYS A 101 1.44 -5.91 10.87
N ASN A 102 1.58 -5.97 12.19
CA ASN A 102 2.88 -6.07 12.85
C ASN A 102 3.11 -7.50 13.33
N ASN A 103 4.37 -7.88 13.57
CA ASN A 103 4.72 -9.20 14.08
C ASN A 103 5.70 -9.07 15.26
N ALA A 104 5.36 -9.67 16.40
CA ALA A 104 6.15 -9.58 17.63
C ALA A 104 7.55 -10.23 17.56
N ARG A 105 7.88 -10.92 16.45
CA ARG A 105 9.23 -11.44 16.19
C ARG A 105 10.22 -10.38 15.72
N VAL A 106 9.73 -9.23 15.27
CA VAL A 106 10.55 -8.11 14.79
C VAL A 106 10.20 -6.85 15.58
N LYS A 107 11.07 -5.84 15.51
CA LYS A 107 10.81 -4.56 16.17
C LYS A 107 9.62 -3.87 15.51
N HIS A 108 8.66 -3.46 16.32
CA HIS A 108 7.42 -2.85 15.88
C HIS A 108 7.67 -1.67 14.93
N ASN A 109 7.00 -1.70 13.77
CA ASN A 109 7.04 -0.71 12.68
C ASN A 109 8.39 -0.56 11.96
N GLU A 110 9.47 -1.19 12.43
CA GLU A 110 10.80 -0.97 11.87
C GLU A 110 10.92 -1.46 10.41
N ALA A 111 10.39 -2.65 10.11
CA ALA A 111 10.49 -3.20 8.77
C ALA A 111 9.58 -2.46 7.78
N HIS A 112 8.38 -2.08 8.23
CA HIS A 112 7.47 -1.22 7.47
C HIS A 112 8.11 0.11 7.09
N ILE A 113 8.56 0.89 8.09
CA ILE A 113 9.09 2.24 7.88
C ILE A 113 10.36 2.18 7.03
N THR A 114 11.25 1.22 7.31
CA THR A 114 12.51 1.09 6.59
C THR A 114 12.29 0.76 5.11
N MET A 115 11.41 -0.21 4.82
CA MET A 115 11.08 -0.57 3.44
C MET A 115 10.42 0.60 2.69
N VAL A 116 9.42 1.25 3.30
CA VAL A 116 8.69 2.35 2.66
C VAL A 116 9.62 3.53 2.36
N LYS A 117 10.49 3.91 3.32
CA LYS A 117 11.50 4.96 3.09
C LYS A 117 12.46 4.60 1.96
N GLU A 118 12.90 3.36 1.88
CA GLU A 118 13.79 2.91 0.80
C GLU A 118 13.08 2.95 -0.57
N LEU A 119 11.81 2.56 -0.64
CA LEU A 119 11.01 2.62 -1.88
C LEU A 119 10.81 4.07 -2.36
N ILE A 120 10.31 4.97 -1.51
CA ILE A 120 10.02 6.36 -1.92
C ILE A 120 11.29 7.12 -2.28
N LYS A 121 12.42 6.85 -1.60
CA LYS A 121 13.74 7.40 -1.93
C LYS A 121 14.19 7.02 -3.35
N ASN A 122 13.73 5.88 -3.86
CA ASN A 122 14.02 5.38 -5.21
C ASN A 122 12.89 5.68 -6.21
N ASP A 123 12.11 6.75 -5.98
CA ASP A 123 11.03 7.24 -6.84
C ASP A 123 9.86 6.26 -7.02
N VAL A 124 9.64 5.32 -6.09
CA VAL A 124 8.49 4.42 -6.10
C VAL A 124 7.34 5.03 -5.30
N LEU A 125 6.19 5.24 -5.94
CA LEU A 125 4.98 5.69 -5.26
C LEU A 125 4.46 4.56 -4.37
N VAL A 126 4.27 4.81 -3.07
CA VAL A 126 3.76 3.78 -2.15
C VAL A 126 2.27 4.00 -1.89
N ILE A 127 1.49 2.94 -2.03
CA ILE A 127 0.09 2.87 -1.58
C ILE A 127 0.01 1.86 -0.44
N THR A 128 -0.75 2.20 0.61
CA THR A 128 -0.76 1.43 1.86
C THR A 128 -2.14 1.30 2.48
N THR A 129 -2.32 0.22 3.23
CA THR A 129 -3.53 -0.08 4.01
C THR A 129 -3.20 -0.70 5.36
N GLY A 130 -4.21 -0.79 6.23
CA GLY A 130 -4.12 -1.59 7.46
C GLY A 130 -3.07 -1.06 8.44
N CYS A 131 -2.36 -1.96 9.13
CA CYS A 131 -1.39 -1.55 10.15
C CYS A 131 -0.17 -0.83 9.56
N ASN A 132 0.25 -1.18 8.33
CA ASN A 132 1.32 -0.45 7.66
C ASN A 132 0.96 1.03 7.44
N ALA A 133 -0.31 1.33 7.16
CA ALA A 133 -0.77 2.69 7.00
C ALA A 133 -0.60 3.50 8.31
N ILE A 134 -0.91 2.88 9.46
CA ILE A 134 -0.71 3.48 10.78
C ILE A 134 0.79 3.69 11.05
N ALA A 135 1.64 2.70 10.78
CA ALA A 135 3.09 2.81 10.94
C ALA A 135 3.68 3.96 10.10
N CYS A 136 3.21 4.12 8.87
CA CYS A 136 3.60 5.22 7.98
C CYS A 136 3.12 6.59 8.49
N ALA A 137 1.92 6.67 9.06
CA ALA A 137 1.41 7.89 9.66
C ALA A 137 2.18 8.30 10.92
N GLU A 138 2.47 7.35 11.82
CA GLU A 138 3.32 7.57 13.01
C GLU A 138 4.73 8.02 12.63
N ALA A 139 5.23 7.59 11.48
CA ALA A 139 6.52 8.00 10.93
C ALA A 139 6.49 9.31 10.14
N GLY A 140 5.33 9.98 10.04
CA GLY A 140 5.18 11.25 9.33
C GLY A 140 5.28 11.14 7.80
N LEU A 141 5.05 9.97 7.22
CA LEU A 141 5.20 9.73 5.77
C LEU A 141 3.93 10.08 4.96
N MET A 142 2.82 10.36 5.65
CA MET A 142 1.50 10.62 5.05
C MET A 142 1.15 12.11 4.99
N VAL A 143 2.15 12.98 4.85
CA VAL A 143 1.98 14.42 4.63
C VAL A 143 2.77 14.87 3.40
N PRO A 144 2.35 15.93 2.66
CA PRO A 144 3.02 16.37 1.44
C PRO A 144 4.49 16.73 1.66
N GLU A 145 4.83 17.31 2.82
CA GLU A 145 6.18 17.71 3.19
C GLU A 145 7.15 16.53 3.22
N ALA A 146 6.66 15.33 3.52
CA ALA A 146 7.44 14.10 3.55
C ALA A 146 8.03 13.75 2.17
N ALA A 147 7.41 14.20 1.08
CA ALA A 147 7.92 13.96 -0.27
C ALA A 147 9.28 14.65 -0.46
N ARG A 148 9.41 15.90 0.00
CA ARG A 148 10.67 16.66 -0.11
C ARG A 148 11.77 16.08 0.76
N GLU A 149 11.42 15.51 1.91
CA GLU A 149 12.39 14.99 2.88
C GLU A 149 12.86 13.57 2.53
N PHE A 150 11.95 12.69 2.12
CA PHE A 150 12.24 11.26 2.00
C PHE A 150 12.19 10.72 0.56
N ALA A 151 11.48 11.36 -0.36
CA ALA A 151 11.31 10.83 -1.70
C ALA A 151 12.48 11.19 -2.62
N GLY A 152 12.66 10.37 -3.66
CA GLY A 152 13.50 10.71 -4.79
C GLY A 152 12.96 11.95 -5.53
N LYS A 153 13.81 12.57 -6.37
CA LYS A 153 13.49 13.85 -7.00
C LYS A 153 12.27 13.77 -7.92
N GLY A 154 12.09 12.66 -8.62
CA GLY A 154 11.00 12.49 -9.56
C GLY A 154 9.66 12.35 -8.82
N LEU A 155 9.61 11.49 -7.81
CA LEU A 155 8.41 11.33 -6.98
C LEU A 155 8.09 12.62 -6.21
N ALA A 156 9.10 13.31 -5.68
CA ALA A 156 8.92 14.59 -4.99
C ALA A 156 8.28 15.65 -5.91
N GLU A 157 8.75 15.78 -7.16
CA GLU A 157 8.17 16.70 -8.17
C GLU A 157 6.68 16.37 -8.42
N VAL A 158 6.34 15.09 -8.58
CA VAL A 158 4.93 14.69 -8.79
C VAL A 158 4.08 14.97 -7.55
N CYS A 159 4.56 14.61 -6.36
CA CYS A 159 3.87 14.88 -5.10
C CYS A 159 3.61 16.37 -4.88
N GLU A 160 4.59 17.24 -5.15
CA GLU A 160 4.44 18.69 -5.05
C GLU A 160 3.44 19.23 -6.09
N THR A 161 3.51 18.74 -7.32
CA THR A 161 2.62 19.19 -8.42
C THR A 161 1.16 18.83 -8.15
N VAL A 162 0.89 17.63 -7.64
CA VAL A 162 -0.48 17.14 -7.38
C VAL A 162 -0.97 17.57 -5.99
N GLY A 163 -0.07 17.87 -5.05
CA GLY A 163 -0.39 18.19 -3.66
C GLY A 163 -0.70 16.96 -2.81
N ILE A 164 0.05 15.87 -3.00
CA ILE A 164 -0.18 14.57 -2.32
C ILE A 164 1.06 14.11 -1.54
N PRO A 165 0.90 13.31 -0.47
CA PRO A 165 2.02 12.67 0.20
C PRO A 165 2.69 11.59 -0.67
N PRO A 166 3.95 11.20 -0.38
CA PRO A 166 4.64 10.12 -1.09
C PRO A 166 4.10 8.72 -0.75
N VAL A 167 3.31 8.63 0.34
CA VAL A 167 2.63 7.41 0.80
C VAL A 167 1.13 7.66 0.89
N LEU A 168 0.34 6.95 0.07
CA LEU A 168 -1.11 7.15 -0.04
C LEU A 168 -1.88 6.11 0.78
N HIS A 169 -2.66 6.56 1.76
CA HIS A 169 -3.51 5.69 2.58
C HIS A 169 -4.80 5.31 1.83
N MET A 170 -4.90 4.06 1.39
CA MET A 170 -6.06 3.55 0.64
C MET A 170 -7.14 2.89 1.50
N GLY A 171 -6.89 2.62 2.79
CA GLY A 171 -7.93 2.21 3.72
C GLY A 171 -7.52 1.09 4.68
N SER A 172 -8.50 0.30 5.07
CA SER A 172 -8.36 -0.89 5.91
C SER A 172 -7.80 -2.09 5.12
N CYS A 173 -7.54 -3.22 5.77
CA CYS A 173 -7.05 -4.42 5.07
C CYS A 173 -7.98 -4.91 3.95
N VAL A 174 -9.30 -4.70 4.04
CA VAL A 174 -10.24 -5.11 2.97
C VAL A 174 -10.19 -4.15 1.78
N ASP A 175 -9.71 -2.92 2.00
CA ASP A 175 -9.48 -1.94 0.94
C ASP A 175 -8.22 -2.24 0.11
N ASN A 176 -7.49 -3.33 0.40
CA ASN A 176 -6.52 -3.88 -0.56
C ASN A 176 -7.19 -4.29 -1.88
N SER A 177 -8.51 -4.54 -1.88
CA SER A 177 -9.30 -4.64 -3.11
C SER A 177 -9.24 -3.37 -3.97
N ARG A 178 -9.14 -2.18 -3.36
CA ARG A 178 -9.00 -0.89 -4.06
C ARG A 178 -7.63 -0.73 -4.71
N ILE A 179 -6.59 -1.36 -4.16
CA ILE A 179 -5.27 -1.43 -4.80
C ILE A 179 -5.39 -2.19 -6.14
N LEU A 180 -6.10 -3.32 -6.15
CA LEU A 180 -6.37 -4.05 -7.39
C LEU A 180 -7.22 -3.24 -8.37
N MET A 181 -8.27 -2.55 -7.88
CA MET A 181 -9.06 -1.67 -8.75
C MET A 181 -8.21 -0.56 -9.38
N ALA A 182 -7.27 0.03 -8.63
CA ALA A 182 -6.32 1.00 -9.15
C ALA A 182 -5.40 0.39 -10.21
N ALA A 183 -4.85 -0.80 -9.97
CA ALA A 183 -4.04 -1.52 -10.96
C ALA A 183 -4.83 -1.83 -12.25
N THR A 184 -6.07 -2.33 -12.14
CA THR A 184 -6.95 -2.55 -13.29
C THR A 184 -7.24 -1.26 -14.06
N ALA A 185 -7.41 -0.15 -13.36
CA ALA A 185 -7.62 1.15 -14.00
C ALA A 185 -6.36 1.67 -14.70
N MET A 186 -5.17 1.42 -14.14
CA MET A 186 -3.90 1.73 -14.82
C MET A 186 -3.77 0.94 -16.13
N VAL A 187 -4.11 -0.35 -16.15
CA VAL A 187 -4.15 -1.15 -17.39
C VAL A 187 -5.15 -0.56 -18.37
N LYS A 188 -6.37 -0.27 -17.91
CA LYS A 188 -7.46 0.26 -18.75
C LYS A 188 -7.10 1.60 -19.42
N ASP A 189 -6.40 2.49 -18.71
CA ASP A 189 -5.98 3.78 -19.26
C ASP A 189 -4.76 3.68 -20.19
N GLY A 190 -4.10 2.51 -20.19
CA GLY A 190 -3.13 2.08 -21.18
C GLY A 190 -1.76 2.73 -21.06
N GLY A 191 -0.85 2.29 -21.94
CA GLY A 191 0.53 2.76 -22.02
C GLY A 191 1.53 2.00 -21.14
N LEU A 192 1.07 1.05 -20.32
CA LEU A 192 1.89 0.23 -19.42
C LEU A 192 1.66 -1.29 -19.58
N GLY A 193 1.11 -1.73 -20.71
CA GLY A 193 0.75 -3.12 -20.99
C GLY A 193 -0.76 -3.35 -21.01
N ASP A 194 -1.15 -4.61 -21.23
CA ASP A 194 -2.55 -5.04 -21.40
C ASP A 194 -3.04 -5.91 -20.23
N ASP A 195 -2.15 -6.30 -19.31
CA ASP A 195 -2.46 -7.05 -18.10
C ASP A 195 -1.80 -6.45 -16.85
N ILE A 196 -2.31 -6.76 -15.66
CA ILE A 196 -1.71 -6.31 -14.39
C ILE A 196 -0.27 -6.80 -14.25
N SER A 197 0.03 -8.01 -14.75
CA SER A 197 1.38 -8.57 -14.73
C SER A 197 2.37 -7.80 -15.60
N ASP A 198 1.95 -6.95 -16.53
CA ASP A 198 2.84 -6.10 -17.31
C ASP A 198 3.26 -4.85 -16.55
N LEU A 199 2.45 -4.41 -15.59
CA LEU A 199 2.65 -3.16 -14.89
C LEU A 199 3.96 -3.17 -14.08
N PRO A 200 4.68 -2.03 -14.01
CA PRO A 200 5.85 -1.87 -13.15
C PRO A 200 5.41 -1.65 -11.69
N VAL A 201 4.84 -2.69 -11.08
CA VAL A 201 4.29 -2.68 -9.71
C VAL A 201 4.79 -3.86 -8.88
N ALA A 202 4.78 -3.70 -7.56
CA ALA A 202 5.14 -4.75 -6.61
C ALA A 202 4.32 -4.67 -5.31
N GLY A 203 4.20 -5.79 -4.60
CA GLY A 203 3.54 -5.91 -3.31
C GLY A 203 4.51 -6.27 -2.19
N ALA A 204 4.17 -5.89 -0.95
CA ALA A 204 4.88 -6.38 0.21
C ALA A 204 4.02 -6.47 1.47
N ALA A 205 4.35 -7.44 2.33
CA ALA A 205 3.89 -7.50 3.71
C ALA A 205 5.09 -7.70 4.66
N PRO A 206 5.79 -6.61 5.02
CA PRO A 206 7.06 -6.66 5.77
C PRO A 206 6.92 -7.33 7.12
N GLU A 207 5.83 -7.03 7.84
CA GLU A 207 5.57 -7.54 9.20
C GLU A 207 4.30 -8.40 9.26
N TRP A 208 4.07 -9.24 8.24
CA TRP A 208 2.88 -10.09 8.17
C TRP A 208 2.74 -10.99 9.41
N MET A 209 1.50 -11.24 9.83
CA MET A 209 1.19 -12.07 11.01
C MET A 209 -0.08 -12.91 10.82
N SER A 210 -1.19 -12.26 10.46
CA SER A 210 -2.49 -12.95 10.36
C SER A 210 -2.61 -13.79 9.08
N GLU A 211 -3.39 -14.86 9.12
CA GLU A 211 -3.71 -15.69 7.94
C GLU A 211 -4.36 -14.87 6.82
N LYS A 212 -5.09 -13.80 7.17
CA LYS A 212 -5.60 -12.83 6.19
C LYS A 212 -4.50 -12.25 5.31
N ALA A 213 -3.31 -11.99 5.86
CA ALA A 213 -2.19 -11.46 5.08
C ALA A 213 -1.73 -12.47 4.01
N ILE A 214 -1.71 -13.77 4.33
CA ILE A 214 -1.40 -14.83 3.36
C ILE A 214 -2.46 -14.86 2.25
N SER A 215 -3.75 -14.80 2.60
CA SER A 215 -4.83 -14.74 1.61
C SER A 215 -4.72 -13.49 0.72
N ILE A 216 -4.34 -12.35 1.30
CA ILE A 216 -4.13 -11.10 0.56
C ILE A 216 -3.00 -11.26 -0.44
N GLY A 217 -1.83 -11.73 0.01
CA GLY A 217 -0.71 -11.97 -0.89
C GLY A 217 -1.05 -13.00 -1.98
N GLN A 218 -1.83 -14.04 -1.65
CA GLN A 218 -2.19 -15.07 -2.62
C GLN A 218 -3.03 -14.53 -3.77
N TYR A 219 -4.07 -13.73 -3.49
CA TYR A 219 -4.85 -13.16 -4.59
C TYR A 219 -4.03 -12.12 -5.35
N PHE A 220 -3.10 -11.40 -4.68
CA PHE A 220 -2.31 -10.35 -5.32
C PHE A 220 -1.28 -10.96 -6.29
N VAL A 221 -0.61 -12.03 -5.87
CA VAL A 221 0.24 -12.87 -6.72
C VAL A 221 -0.55 -13.52 -7.84
N GLY A 222 -1.71 -14.09 -7.54
CA GLY A 222 -2.59 -14.68 -8.56
C GLY A 222 -3.18 -13.67 -9.55
N SER A 223 -3.12 -12.37 -9.23
CA SER A 223 -3.49 -11.27 -10.14
C SER A 223 -2.30 -10.71 -10.92
N GLY A 224 -1.12 -11.36 -10.84
CA GLY A 224 0.05 -10.98 -11.61
C GLY A 224 1.07 -10.10 -10.91
N VAL A 225 0.95 -9.86 -9.60
CA VAL A 225 1.84 -8.95 -8.88
C VAL A 225 2.89 -9.69 -8.05
N PHE A 226 4.18 -9.39 -8.30
CA PHE A 226 5.28 -9.86 -7.46
C PHE A 226 5.15 -9.36 -6.00
N THR A 227 5.17 -10.28 -5.03
CA THR A 227 4.85 -9.95 -3.63
C THR A 227 5.88 -10.50 -2.64
N VAL A 228 6.48 -9.62 -1.83
CA VAL A 228 7.55 -9.96 -0.87
C VAL A 228 7.04 -9.99 0.58
N PHE A 229 7.35 -11.05 1.32
CA PHE A 229 7.04 -11.17 2.76
C PHE A 229 8.32 -11.10 3.60
N GLY A 230 8.25 -10.45 4.78
CA GLY A 230 9.44 -10.00 5.52
C GLY A 230 9.70 -10.57 6.92
N VAL A 231 8.95 -11.56 7.41
CA VAL A 231 9.19 -12.12 8.77
C VAL A 231 9.54 -13.60 8.74
N THR A 232 8.54 -14.41 8.40
CA THR A 232 8.66 -15.87 8.30
C THR A 232 8.06 -16.32 6.97
N TRP A 233 8.32 -17.55 6.56
CA TRP A 233 7.63 -18.16 5.42
C TRP A 233 7.36 -19.65 5.69
N PRO A 234 6.12 -20.14 5.51
CA PRO A 234 5.74 -21.46 6.01
C PRO A 234 6.20 -22.64 5.14
N THR A 235 6.59 -22.41 3.88
CA THR A 235 6.89 -23.52 2.95
C THR A 235 8.36 -23.88 2.85
N LEU A 236 9.26 -23.16 3.52
CA LEU A 236 10.72 -23.33 3.37
C LEU A 236 11.24 -24.74 3.72
N GLY A 237 10.43 -25.55 4.43
CA GLY A 237 10.75 -26.95 4.70
C GLY A 237 10.54 -27.92 3.53
N SER A 238 9.84 -27.51 2.46
CA SER A 238 9.70 -28.27 1.21
C SER A 238 10.24 -27.45 0.04
N LYS A 239 11.24 -28.01 -0.64
CA LYS A 239 11.83 -27.40 -1.82
C LYS A 239 10.80 -27.28 -2.95
N GLU A 240 10.04 -28.35 -3.17
CA GLU A 240 9.05 -28.46 -4.25
C GLU A 240 7.97 -27.39 -4.11
N VAL A 241 7.37 -27.26 -2.92
CA VAL A 241 6.32 -26.26 -2.68
C VAL A 241 6.90 -24.84 -2.75
N THR A 242 8.12 -24.62 -2.24
CA THR A 242 8.74 -23.29 -2.30
C THR A 242 9.08 -22.88 -3.72
N GLU A 243 9.64 -23.79 -4.53
CA GLU A 243 9.94 -23.50 -5.94
C GLU A 243 8.67 -23.25 -6.74
N PHE A 244 7.61 -24.03 -6.50
CA PHE A 244 6.31 -23.80 -7.13
C PHE A 244 5.77 -22.38 -6.86
N LEU A 245 5.84 -21.92 -5.61
CA LEU A 245 5.34 -20.59 -5.22
C LEU A 245 6.25 -19.43 -5.69
N PHE A 246 7.56 -19.64 -5.74
CA PHE A 246 8.55 -18.57 -5.95
C PHE A 246 9.06 -18.51 -7.39
N LYS A 247 8.76 -19.51 -8.23
CA LYS A 247 9.21 -19.58 -9.63
C LYS A 247 8.04 -19.91 -10.55
N ASP A 248 7.41 -21.07 -10.37
CA ASP A 248 6.40 -21.58 -11.32
C ASP A 248 5.17 -20.66 -11.39
N PHE A 249 4.86 -19.96 -10.29
CA PHE A 249 3.81 -18.93 -10.27
C PHE A 249 4.07 -17.76 -11.24
N GLU A 250 5.33 -17.37 -11.48
CA GLU A 250 5.66 -16.31 -12.44
C GLU A 250 5.21 -16.71 -13.85
N ASP A 251 5.40 -17.98 -14.23
CA ASP A 251 4.98 -18.49 -15.53
C ASP A 251 3.46 -18.67 -15.63
N MET A 252 2.81 -19.03 -14.53
CA MET A 252 1.36 -19.28 -14.50
C MET A 252 0.52 -18.00 -14.47
N TYR A 253 0.96 -17.00 -13.69
CA TYR A 253 0.17 -15.81 -13.36
C TYR A 253 0.87 -14.50 -13.70
N GLY A 254 2.16 -14.50 -14.03
CA GLY A 254 2.98 -13.29 -14.22
C GLY A 254 3.45 -12.63 -12.92
N GLY A 255 2.92 -13.07 -11.78
CA GLY A 255 3.30 -12.69 -10.42
C GLY A 255 3.83 -13.89 -9.64
N MET A 256 4.67 -13.66 -8.64
CA MET A 256 5.22 -14.72 -7.80
C MET A 256 5.46 -14.22 -6.37
N TRP A 257 5.65 -15.17 -5.46
CA TRP A 257 6.04 -14.87 -4.09
C TRP A 257 7.55 -14.67 -3.95
N ALA A 258 7.93 -13.89 -2.94
CA ALA A 258 9.29 -13.84 -2.44
C ALA A 258 9.31 -13.69 -0.92
N PHE A 259 10.42 -14.11 -0.32
CA PHE A 259 10.67 -13.98 1.09
C PHE A 259 12.05 -13.36 1.32
N GLU A 260 12.08 -12.23 2.01
CA GLU A 260 13.32 -11.52 2.37
C GLU A 260 13.08 -10.75 3.68
N PRO A 261 13.69 -11.17 4.80
CA PRO A 261 13.46 -10.54 6.10
C PRO A 261 14.17 -9.19 6.30
N ASP A 262 15.19 -8.87 5.50
CA ASP A 262 15.82 -7.55 5.53
C ASP A 262 14.95 -6.57 4.72
N PRO A 263 14.34 -5.54 5.35
CA PRO A 263 13.40 -4.64 4.68
C PRO A 263 14.06 -3.82 3.57
N ILE A 264 15.36 -3.56 3.64
CA ILE A 264 16.10 -2.85 2.59
C ILE A 264 16.30 -3.79 1.40
N LYS A 265 16.75 -5.02 1.63
CA LYS A 265 16.90 -6.00 0.54
C LYS A 265 15.57 -6.34 -0.11
N ALA A 266 14.51 -6.47 0.68
CA ALA A 266 13.16 -6.69 0.16
C ALA A 266 12.70 -5.51 -0.72
N ALA A 267 12.93 -4.26 -0.30
CA ALA A 267 12.69 -3.08 -1.15
C ALA A 267 13.50 -3.14 -2.46
N GLN A 268 14.76 -3.55 -2.38
CA GLN A 268 15.63 -3.69 -3.56
C GLN A 268 15.16 -4.80 -4.51
N LEU A 269 14.61 -5.91 -4.00
CA LEU A 269 13.95 -6.94 -4.82
C LEU A 269 12.74 -6.36 -5.56
N MET A 270 11.92 -5.57 -4.87
CA MET A 270 10.76 -4.91 -5.49
C MET A 270 11.20 -3.91 -6.57
N ILE A 271 12.21 -3.08 -6.29
CA ILE A 271 12.76 -2.12 -7.25
C ILE A 271 13.33 -2.85 -8.48
N ALA A 272 14.09 -3.92 -8.28
CA ALA A 272 14.62 -4.72 -9.37
C ALA A 272 13.51 -5.37 -10.22
N HIS A 273 12.43 -5.83 -9.59
CA HIS A 273 11.25 -6.33 -10.31
C HIS A 273 10.57 -5.23 -11.12
N ILE A 274 10.34 -4.07 -10.53
CA ILE A 274 9.77 -2.89 -11.19
C ILE A 274 10.63 -2.51 -12.41
N ASP A 275 11.95 -2.45 -12.24
CA ASP A 275 12.88 -2.12 -13.33
C ASP A 275 12.91 -3.19 -14.44
N LYS A 276 12.76 -4.48 -14.09
CA LYS A 276 12.58 -5.57 -15.07
C LYS A 276 11.34 -5.32 -15.92
N LYS A 277 10.19 -5.00 -15.31
CA LYS A 277 8.93 -4.70 -16.03
C LYS A 277 9.05 -3.45 -16.89
N ARG A 278 9.66 -2.37 -16.37
CA ARG A 278 9.96 -1.15 -17.14
C ARG A 278 10.78 -1.42 -18.40
N LYS A 279 11.79 -2.30 -18.29
CA LYS A 279 12.64 -2.68 -19.42
C LYS A 279 11.88 -3.46 -20.48
N VAL A 280 10.99 -4.37 -20.07
CA VAL A 280 10.10 -5.10 -21.00
C VAL A 280 9.18 -4.13 -21.75
N LEU A 281 8.67 -3.10 -21.07
CA LEU A 281 7.85 -2.03 -21.66
C LEU A 281 8.65 -1.02 -22.49
N GLY A 282 9.99 -1.08 -22.51
CA GLY A 282 10.85 -0.14 -23.24
C GLY A 282 10.87 1.28 -22.66
N ILE A 283 10.57 1.45 -21.36
CA ILE A 283 10.55 2.73 -20.64
C ILE A 283 11.70 2.86 -19.62
N ASP A 284 12.74 2.04 -19.76
CA ASP A 284 13.96 2.07 -18.94
C ASP A 284 14.94 3.18 -19.36
N LYS A 285 14.74 3.78 -20.53
CA LYS A 285 15.57 4.85 -21.08
C LYS A 285 14.76 6.13 -21.23
N ALA A 286 15.39 7.27 -20.94
CA ALA A 286 14.84 8.56 -21.31
C ALA A 286 14.69 8.58 -22.85
N ARG A 287 13.45 8.67 -23.35
CA ARG A 287 13.24 8.91 -24.79
C ARG A 287 13.96 10.21 -25.15
N GLU A 288 14.80 10.16 -26.19
CA GLU A 288 15.33 11.39 -26.79
C GLU A 288 14.15 12.30 -27.13
N ARG A 289 14.18 13.53 -26.65
CA ARG A 289 13.22 14.56 -27.06
C ARG A 289 13.55 14.92 -28.50
N VAL A 290 13.00 14.18 -29.45
CA VAL A 290 13.01 14.56 -30.85
C VAL A 290 12.09 15.77 -31.00
N LEU A 291 12.68 16.94 -31.24
CA LEU A 291 11.93 18.12 -31.64
C LEU A 291 11.42 17.90 -33.06
N TYR A 292 10.18 17.44 -33.18
CA TYR A 292 9.51 17.31 -34.47
C TYR A 292 9.33 18.70 -35.10
N ASP A 293 10.02 18.94 -36.21
CA ASP A 293 9.74 20.09 -37.06
C ASP A 293 8.41 19.91 -37.83
N MET A 294 8.01 20.95 -38.56
CA MET A 294 6.75 20.95 -39.31
C MET A 294 6.72 19.93 -40.46
N GLU A 295 7.88 19.47 -40.93
CA GLU A 295 7.99 18.49 -42.01
C GLU A 295 7.78 17.09 -41.46
N MET A 296 8.45 16.74 -40.36
CA MET A 296 8.26 15.46 -39.66
C MET A 296 6.83 15.26 -39.14
N ARG A 297 6.12 16.35 -38.79
CA ARG A 297 4.70 16.29 -38.40
C ARG A 297 3.78 15.98 -39.58
N ARG A 298 4.09 16.48 -40.77
CA ARG A 298 3.30 16.21 -41.99
C ARG A 298 3.44 14.78 -42.47
N GLU A 299 4.59 14.16 -42.23
CA GLU A 299 4.83 12.75 -42.56
C GLU A 299 4.10 11.78 -41.62
N LEU A 300 3.90 12.16 -40.36
CA LEU A 300 3.15 11.35 -39.37
C LEU A 300 1.64 11.28 -39.67
N ASP A 301 1.06 12.35 -40.22
CA ASP A 301 -0.37 12.40 -40.60
C ASP A 301 -0.65 11.73 -41.96
N ALA A 302 0.38 11.29 -42.68
CA ALA A 302 0.28 10.67 -44.01
C ALA A 302 0.20 9.13 -43.98
N VAL A 303 0.14 8.52 -42.79
CA VAL A 303 0.07 7.05 -42.57
C VAL A 303 -1.29 6.64 -42.03
#